data_AF-A0A381P6A5-F1
#
_entry.id   AF-A0A381P6A5-F1
#
_cell.length_a   1.000
_cell.length_b   1.000
_cell.length_c   1.000
_cell.angle_alpha   90.00
_cell.angle_beta   90.00
_cell.angle_gamma   90.00
#
_symmetry.space_group_name_H-M   'P 1'
#
loop_
_entity.id
_entity.type
_entity.pdbx_description
1 polymer ?
#
loop_
_entity_poly.entity_id
_entity_poly.type
_entity_poly.pdbx_seq_one_letter_code
_entity_poly.pdbx_strand_id
1 'polypeptide(L)' 'MPGMKTPEGISLKSPGGYLETMNKVVFQSRMSSKIVKPQWPCAREAFHDFDAAKVGGVTPSEIGG' A
#
# COMPACT_ATOMS: atom_id res chain seq x y z
N MET A 1 14.78 -10.85 26.39
CA MET A 1 14.72 -10.57 24.94
C MET A 1 13.40 -9.84 24.66
N PRO A 2 13.40 -8.65 24.06
CA PRO A 2 12.14 -7.99 23.72
C PRO A 2 11.48 -8.80 22.60
N GLY A 3 10.27 -9.30 22.85
CA GLY A 3 9.49 -10.02 21.85
C GLY A 3 9.29 -9.13 20.63
N MET A 4 9.92 -9.49 19.51
CA MET A 4 9.59 -8.93 18.22
C MET A 4 8.11 -9.23 17.99
N LYS A 5 7.27 -8.21 18.07
CA LYS A 5 5.87 -8.30 17.65
C LYS A 5 5.90 -8.57 16.16
N THR A 6 5.84 -9.84 15.77
CA THR A 6 5.64 -10.23 14.37
C THR A 6 4.42 -9.45 13.89
N PRO A 7 4.53 -8.63 12.83
CA PRO A 7 3.39 -7.90 12.30
C PRO A 7 2.26 -8.88 12.14
N GLU A 8 1.14 -8.58 12.80
CA GLU A 8 -0.04 -9.42 12.88
C GLU A 8 -0.33 -9.98 11.50
N GLY A 9 -0.30 -11.30 11.37
CA GLY A 9 -0.34 -11.99 10.08
C GLY A 9 -1.42 -11.37 9.21
N ILE A 10 -0.99 -10.66 8.18
CA ILE A 10 -1.87 -9.86 7.33
C ILE A 10 -2.83 -10.86 6.70
N SER A 11 -4.08 -10.83 7.16
CA SER A 11 -5.13 -11.66 6.59
C SER A 11 -5.35 -11.16 5.16
N LEU A 12 -4.78 -11.90 4.21
CA LEU A 12 -4.88 -11.67 2.79
C LEU A 12 -6.30 -12.02 2.32
N LYS A 13 -7.26 -11.19 2.72
CA LYS A 13 -8.69 -11.40 2.42
C LYS A 13 -9.02 -11.11 0.96
N SER A 14 -8.15 -10.38 0.24
CA SER A 14 -8.30 -10.07 -1.18
C SER A 14 -6.97 -9.64 -1.82
N PRO A 15 -6.84 -9.74 -3.16
CA PRO A 15 -5.72 -9.18 -3.91
C PRO A 15 -5.48 -7.69 -3.63
N GLY A 16 -6.54 -6.90 -3.47
CA GLY A 16 -6.40 -5.48 -3.12
C GLY A 16 -5.85 -5.25 -1.71
N GLY A 17 -6.27 -6.08 -0.74
CA GLY A 17 -5.71 -6.04 0.61
C GLY A 17 -4.23 -6.43 0.66
N TYR A 18 -3.80 -7.33 -0.23
CA TYR A 18 -2.36 -7.63 -0.42
C TYR A 18 -1.60 -6.41 -0.93
N LEU A 19 -2.07 -5.83 -2.04
CA LEU A 19 -1.44 -4.70 -2.69
C LEU A 19 -1.31 -3.52 -1.74
N GLU A 20 -2.40 -3.18 -1.03
CA GLU A 20 -2.37 -2.11 -0.03
C GLU A 20 -1.32 -2.38 1.05
N THR A 21 -1.24 -3.62 1.54
CA THR A 21 -0.32 -3.95 2.62
C THR A 21 1.14 -3.95 2.17
N MET A 22 1.44 -4.54 1.02
CA MET A 22 2.78 -4.50 0.44
C MET A 22 3.22 -3.06 0.20
N ASN A 23 2.32 -2.21 -0.28
CA ASN A 23 2.60 -0.80 -0.49
C ASN A 23 2.89 -0.07 0.84
N LYS A 24 2.14 -0.34 1.91
CA LYS A 24 2.44 0.21 3.26
C LYS A 24 3.85 -0.16 3.73
N VAL A 25 4.27 -1.40 3.53
CA VAL A 25 5.61 -1.87 3.91
C VAL A 25 6.69 -1.13 3.12
N VAL A 26 6.51 -0.98 1.81
CA VAL A 26 7.43 -0.22 0.94
C VAL A 26 7.54 1.23 1.40
N PHE A 27 6.42 1.92 1.65
CA PHE A 27 6.43 3.31 2.09
C PHE A 27 7.03 3.49 3.49
N GLN A 28 6.71 2.61 4.45
CA GLN A 28 7.27 2.68 5.81
C GLN A 28 8.77 2.36 5.85
N SER A 29 9.29 1.61 4.88
CA SER A 29 10.74 1.34 4.76
C SER A 29 11.55 2.59 4.38
N ARG A 30 10.93 3.56 3.70
CA ARG A 30 11.59 4.79 3.26
C ARG A 30 11.13 6.06 3.97
N MET A 31 9.94 6.05 4.57
CA MET A 31 9.31 7.23 5.15
C MET A 31 8.71 6.93 6.52
N SER A 32 8.80 7.90 7.44
CA SER A 32 8.21 7.77 8.76
C SER A 32 6.69 7.57 8.66
N SER A 33 6.14 6.67 9.50
CA SER A 33 4.69 6.46 9.58
C SER A 33 3.90 7.75 9.88
N LYS A 34 4.53 8.77 10.49
CA LYS A 34 3.92 10.09 10.73
C LYS A 34 3.61 10.86 9.44
N ILE A 35 4.33 10.56 8.35
CA ILE A 35 4.15 11.18 7.02
C ILE A 35 3.25 10.30 6.14
N VAL A 36 3.44 8.98 6.20
CA VAL A 36 2.68 8.02 5.37
C VAL A 36 1.20 7.99 5.71
N LYS A 37 0.82 8.04 7.00
CA LYS A 37 -0.58 7.93 7.43
C LYS A 37 -1.46 9.07 6.91
N PRO A 38 -1.07 10.37 7.03
CA PRO A 38 -1.84 11.47 6.45
C PRO A 38 -1.99 11.40 4.93
N GLN A 39 -1.00 10.87 4.20
CA GLN A 39 -1.04 10.78 2.75
C GLN A 39 -1.74 9.51 2.22
N TRP A 40 -2.07 8.57 3.10
CA TRP A 40 -2.68 7.29 2.70
C TRP A 40 -4.02 7.41 1.95
N PRO A 41 -4.90 8.40 2.23
CA PRO A 41 -6.09 8.62 1.41
C PRO A 41 -5.75 8.96 -0.05
N CYS A 42 -4.78 9.84 -0.28
CA CYS A 42 -4.31 10.19 -1.63
C CYS A 42 -3.72 8.98 -2.36
N ALA A 43 -2.97 8.13 -1.64
CA ALA A 43 -2.50 6.86 -2.21
C ALA A 43 -3.67 5.95 -2.60
N ARG A 44 -4.72 5.84 -1.77
CA ARG A 44 -5.91 5.06 -2.12
C ARG A 44 -6.58 5.57 -3.39
N GLU A 45 -6.76 6.87 -3.53
CA GLU A 45 -7.34 7.46 -4.74
C GLU A 45 -6.47 7.16 -5.99
N ALA A 46 -5.16 7.39 -5.89
CA ALA A 46 -4.22 7.14 -7.00
C ALA A 46 -4.14 5.66 -7.42
N PHE A 47 -4.31 4.73 -6.48
CA PHE A 47 -4.29 3.29 -6.75
C PHE A 47 -5.69 2.69 -6.90
N HIS A 48 -6.74 3.48 -7.14
CA HIS A 48 -8.13 3.01 -7.29
C HIS A 48 -8.59 2.09 -6.14
N ASP A 49 -8.36 2.50 -4.90
CA ASP A 49 -8.59 1.73 -3.68
C ASP A 49 -7.85 0.37 -3.67
N PHE A 50 -6.71 0.30 -4.37
CA PHE A 50 -5.92 -0.91 -4.58
C PHE A 50 -6.68 -2.03 -5.29
N ASP A 51 -7.66 -1.68 -6.15
CA ASP A 51 -8.28 -2.65 -7.05
C ASP A 51 -7.23 -3.25 -7.99
N ALA A 52 -6.96 -4.55 -7.84
CA ALA A 52 -5.89 -5.22 -8.56
C ALA A 52 -6.08 -5.21 -10.09
N ALA A 53 -7.32 -5.23 -10.59
CA ALA A 53 -7.60 -5.21 -12.01
C ALA A 53 -7.35 -3.81 -12.59
N LYS A 54 -7.76 -2.77 -11.86
CA LYS A 54 -7.52 -1.37 -12.27
C LYS A 54 -6.04 -1.03 -12.20
N VAL A 55 -5.36 -1.37 -11.10
CA VAL A 55 -3.92 -1.13 -10.94
C VAL A 55 -3.10 -1.88 -12.00
N GLY A 56 -3.46 -3.12 -12.30
CA GLY A 56 -2.79 -3.90 -13.36
C GLY A 56 -3.04 -3.38 -14.78
N GLY A 57 -4.09 -2.55 -14.96
CA GLY A 57 -4.43 -1.91 -16.23
C GLY A 57 -3.82 -0.52 -16.42
N VAL A 58 -3.15 0.04 -15.42
CA VAL A 58 -2.52 1.37 -15.50
C VAL A 58 -1.45 1.36 -16.59
N THR A 59 -1.58 2.30 -17.51
CA THR A 59 -0.67 2.50 -18.63
C THR A 59 0.42 3.52 -18.28
N PRO A 60 1.58 3.50 -18.96
CA PRO A 60 2.64 4.47 -18.71
C PRO A 60 2.21 5.94 -18.85
N SER A 61 1.27 6.23 -19.76
CA SER A 61 0.70 7.57 -19.98
C SER A 61 -0.09 8.11 -18.79
N GLU A 62 -0.51 7.25 -17.85
CA GLU A 62 -1.22 7.63 -16.63
C GLU A 62 -0.27 7.86 -15.45
N ILE A 63 0.98 7.39 -15.54
CA ILE A 63 2.00 7.48 -14.47
C ILE A 63 2.85 8.74 -14.64
N GLY A 64 3.04 9.22 -15.87
CA GLY A 64 3.74 10.45 -16.19
C GLY A 64 3.01 11.22 -17.28
N GLY A 65 2.38 12.33 -16.88
CA GLY A 65 2.04 13.41 -17.81
C GLY A 65 3.28 14.20 -18.21
#